data_AF-A0A5R8ZEW4-F1
#
_entry.id   AF-A0A5R8ZEW4-F1
#
_cell.length_a   1.000
_cell.length_b   1.000
_cell.length_c   1.000
_cell.angle_alpha   90.00
_cell.angle_beta   90.00
_cell.angle_gamma   90.00
#
_symmetry.space_group_name_H-M   'P 1'
#
loop_
_entity.id
_entity.type
_entity.pdbx_description
1 polymer ?
#
loop_
_entity_poly.entity_id
_entity_poly.type
_entity_poly.pdbx_seq_one_letter_code
_entity_poly.pdbx_strand_id
1 'polypeptide(L)' 'MTVLNASKDWANCLPRIQNRFPYLQPSLAPSLLQDPEAFVVYLAQTHHLTLTEAKEEVEDFLFVEGLLREVEG' A
#
# COMPACT_ATOMS: atom_id res chain seq x y z
N MET A 1 -5.24 -19.99 -1.89
CA MET A 1 -5.88 -18.67 -2.10
C MET A 1 -6.35 -18.17 -0.75
N THR A 2 -5.45 -17.56 0.02
CA THR A 2 -5.77 -17.07 1.35
C THR A 2 -6.24 -15.63 1.18
N VAL A 3 -7.56 -15.44 1.21
CA VAL A 3 -8.17 -14.12 1.24
C VAL A 3 -7.62 -13.36 2.44
N LEU A 4 -6.90 -12.30 2.14
CA LEU A 4 -6.14 -11.47 3.07
C LEU A 4 -7.08 -10.92 4.15
N ASN A 5 -6.70 -11.04 5.43
CA ASN A 5 -7.34 -10.30 6.52
C ASN A 5 -6.89 -8.83 6.45
N ALA A 6 -7.40 -8.16 5.42
CA ALA A 6 -7.07 -6.84 4.91
C ALA A 6 -6.83 -5.76 5.96
N SER A 7 -7.66 -5.75 7.01
CA SER A 7 -7.67 -4.66 7.98
C SER A 7 -6.58 -4.74 9.04
N LYS A 8 -6.08 -5.94 9.36
CA LYS A 8 -5.07 -6.11 10.41
C LYS A 8 -3.65 -5.88 9.88
N ASP A 9 -3.42 -6.34 8.64
CA ASP A 9 -2.18 -6.10 7.91
C ASP A 9 -2.07 -4.61 7.52
N TRP A 10 -3.12 -3.97 7.01
CA TRP A 10 -3.10 -2.54 6.65
C TRP A 10 -2.77 -1.61 7.82
N ALA A 11 -3.26 -1.89 9.03
CA ALA A 11 -2.96 -1.10 10.22
C ALA A 11 -1.47 -1.17 10.64
N ASN A 12 -0.81 -2.31 10.41
CA ASN A 12 0.64 -2.47 10.64
C ASN A 12 1.48 -1.86 9.50
N CYS A 13 0.96 -1.91 8.27
CA CYS A 13 1.54 -1.29 7.09
C CYS A 13 1.47 0.25 7.14
N LEU A 14 0.38 0.79 7.68
CA LEU A 14 0.05 2.22 7.73
C LEU A 14 1.22 3.12 8.15
N PRO A 15 1.90 2.88 9.28
CA PRO A 15 3.02 3.72 9.69
C PRO A 15 4.23 3.63 8.74
N ARG A 16 4.46 2.47 8.10
CA ARG A 16 5.57 2.27 7.15
C ARG A 16 5.30 3.00 5.83
N ILE A 17 4.08 2.86 5.31
CA ILE A 17 3.67 3.55 4.08
C ILE A 17 3.56 5.06 4.31
N GLN A 18 3.11 5.53 5.48
CA GLN A 18 3.14 6.96 5.83
C GLN A 18 4.58 7.51 5.95
N ASN A 19 5.54 6.68 6.34
CA ASN A 19 6.94 7.09 6.38
C ASN A 19 7.50 7.34 4.98
N ARG A 20 7.19 6.46 4.01
CA ARG A 20 7.51 6.70 2.59
C ARG A 20 6.66 7.81 1.97
N PHE A 21 5.39 7.88 2.36
CA PHE A 21 4.37 8.74 1.78
C PHE A 21 3.75 9.66 2.84
N PRO A 22 4.41 10.76 3.22
CA PRO A 22 3.95 11.64 4.30
C PRO A 22 2.62 12.34 4.01
N TYR A 23 2.23 12.45 2.75
CA TYR A 23 0.95 13.03 2.32
C TYR A 23 -0.16 11.99 2.15
N LEU A 24 0.15 10.69 2.28
CA LEU A 24 -0.85 9.64 2.18
C LEU A 24 -1.81 9.71 3.38
N GLN A 25 -3.07 10.00 3.08
CA GLN A 25 -4.13 9.98 4.08
C GLN A 25 -4.88 8.64 4.05
N PRO A 26 -4.68 7.76 5.06
CA PRO A 26 -5.30 6.43 5.10
C PRO A 26 -6.82 6.46 5.25
N SER A 27 -7.40 7.59 5.69
CA SER A 27 -8.84 7.82 5.77
C SER A 27 -9.49 8.16 4.43
N LEU A 28 -8.70 8.65 3.47
CA LEU A 28 -9.14 9.02 2.11
C LEU A 28 -8.66 8.02 1.06
N ALA A 29 -7.60 7.26 1.38
CA ALA A 29 -7.07 6.26 0.50
C ALA A 29 -8.06 5.09 0.35
N PRO A 30 -8.41 4.72 -0.90
CA PRO A 30 -9.22 3.53 -1.14
C PRO A 30 -8.49 2.28 -0.62
N SER A 31 -9.25 1.24 -0.26
CA SER A 31 -8.64 0.01 0.23
C SER A 31 -7.81 -0.63 -0.88
N LEU A 32 -6.50 -0.70 -0.69
CA LEU A 32 -5.53 -1.30 -1.63
C LEU A 32 -5.89 -2.74 -2.03
N LEU A 33 -6.64 -3.43 -1.17
CA LEU A 33 -7.11 -4.80 -1.37
C LEU A 33 -8.45 -4.92 -2.10
N GLN A 34 -9.25 -3.86 -2.13
CA GLN A 34 -10.45 -3.81 -2.95
C GLN A 34 -10.14 -3.21 -4.32
N ASP A 35 -9.34 -2.13 -4.34
CA ASP A 35 -9.07 -1.37 -5.55
C ASP A 35 -7.63 -0.81 -5.54
N PRO A 36 -6.64 -1.65 -5.93
CA PRO A 36 -5.25 -1.24 -5.98
C PRO A 36 -5.02 -0.16 -7.05
N GLU A 37 -5.80 -0.18 -8.14
CA GLU A 37 -5.71 0.79 -9.21
C GLU A 37 -6.14 2.19 -8.74
N ALA A 38 -7.28 2.29 -8.05
CA ALA A 38 -7.70 3.55 -7.43
C ALA A 38 -6.70 4.05 -6.38
N PHE A 39 -6.07 3.14 -5.62
CA PHE A 39 -5.03 3.50 -4.66
C PHE A 39 -3.80 4.08 -5.35
N VAL A 40 -3.33 3.45 -6.43
CA VAL A 40 -2.20 3.94 -7.24
C VAL A 40 -2.50 5.32 -7.84
N VAL A 41 -3.71 5.52 -8.38
CA VAL A 41 -4.14 6.81 -8.92
C VAL A 41 -4.15 7.88 -7.82
N TYR A 42 -4.67 7.54 -6.64
CA TYR A 42 -4.68 8.45 -5.49
C TYR A 42 -3.25 8.79 -5.01
N LEU A 43 -2.36 7.80 -4.94
CA LEU A 43 -0.97 7.97 -4.56
C LEU A 43 -0.23 8.85 -5.56
N ALA A 44 -0.40 8.59 -6.86
CA ALA A 44 0.17 9.38 -7.94
C ALA A 44 -0.26 10.85 -7.88
N GLN A 45 -1.56 11.10 -7.67
CA GLN A 45 -2.09 12.47 -7.55
C GLN A 45 -1.59 13.17 -6.29
N THR A 46 -1.52 12.47 -5.17
CA THR A 46 -1.13 13.05 -3.88
C THR A 46 0.37 13.35 -3.81
N HIS A 47 1.20 12.53 -4.46
CA HIS A 47 2.66 12.62 -4.41
C HIS A 47 3.30 13.20 -5.69
N HIS A 48 2.48 13.61 -6.67
CA HIS A 48 2.95 14.01 -8.01
C HIS A 48 3.87 12.99 -8.67
N LEU A 49 3.59 11.70 -8.45
CA LEU A 49 4.31 10.59 -9.08
C LEU A 49 3.62 10.22 -10.40
N THR A 50 4.36 9.57 -11.30
CA THR A 50 3.72 8.91 -12.43
C THR A 50 2.88 7.72 -11.95
N LEU A 51 1.85 7.33 -12.71
CA LEU A 51 1.06 6.13 -12.40
C LEU A 51 1.95 4.89 -12.29
N THR A 52 3.01 4.82 -13.10
CA THR A 52 4.00 3.75 -13.06
C THR A 52 4.78 3.75 -11.74
N GLU A 53 5.36 4.89 -11.34
CA GLU A 53 6.09 4.97 -10.06
C GLU A 53 5.19 4.67 -8.86
N ALA A 54 3.98 5.21 -8.84
CA ALA A 54 3.03 4.93 -7.78
C ALA A 54 2.64 3.44 -7.72
N LYS A 55 2.55 2.79 -8.87
CA LYS A 55 2.29 1.35 -8.97
C LYS A 55 3.50 0.55 -8.49
N GLU A 56 4.70 0.87 -8.96
CA GLU A 56 5.94 0.21 -8.56
C GLU A 56 6.13 0.30 -7.05
N GLU A 57 5.90 1.47 -6.44
CA GLU A 57 6.01 1.63 -4.99
C GLU A 57 4.99 0.81 -4.20
N VAL A 58 3.76 0.69 -4.71
CA VAL A 58 2.71 -0.14 -4.10
C VAL A 58 3.06 -1.63 -4.22
N GLU A 59 3.55 -2.06 -5.37
CA GLU A 59 3.99 -3.43 -5.60
C GLU A 59 5.22 -3.78 -4.74
N ASP A 60 6.20 -2.88 -4.66
CA ASP A 60 7.40 -3.01 -3.81
C ASP A 60 7.00 -3.16 -2.34
N PHE A 61 6.04 -2.34 -1.89
CA PHE A 61 5.51 -2.41 -0.54
C PHE A 61 4.81 -3.76 -0.25
N LEU A 62 3.91 -4.20 -1.14
CA LEU A 62 3.22 -5.48 -1.01
C LEU A 62 4.19 -6.66 -1.03
N PHE A 63 5.23 -6.58 -1.86
CA PHE A 63 6.26 -7.59 -1.97
C PHE A 63 7.07 -7.70 -0.67
N VAL A 64 7.53 -6.58 -0.12
CA VAL A 64 8.27 -6.53 1.15
C VAL A 64 7.42 -7.05 2.32
N GLU A 65 6.14 -6.68 2.40
CA GLU A 65 5.23 -7.20 3.43
C GLU A 65 4.98 -8.71 3.28
N GLY A 66 4.86 -9.21 2.05
CA GLY A 66 4.81 -10.64 1.77
C GLY A 66 6.06 -11.37 2.27
N LEU A 67 7.24 -10.80 2.00
CA LEU A 67 8.54 -11.34 2.40
C LEU A 67 8.71 -11.34 3.93
N LEU A 68 8.32 -10.25 4.60
CA LEU A 68 8.34 -10.14 6.07
C LEU A 68 7.48 -11.22 6.71
N ARG A 69 6.32 -11.51 6.12
CA ARG A 69 5.41 -12.56 6.60
C ARG A 69 5.95 -13.98 6.42
N GLU A 70 6.72 -14.22 5.36
CA GLU A 70 7.43 -15.50 5.17
C GLU A 70 8.61 -15.66 6.14
N VAL A 71 9.25 -14.56 6.55
CA VAL A 71 10.37 -14.58 7.51
C VAL A 71 9.89 -14.68 8.97
N GLU A 72 8.73 -14.11 9.29
CA GLU A 72 8.10 -14.21 10.63
C GLU A 72 7.25 -15.48 10.82
N GLY A 73 7.09 -16.32 9.79
CA GLY A 73 6.40 -17.61 9.83
C GLY A 73 7.32 -18.78 10.18
#